data_AF-A0A3L7VKI7-F1
#
_entry.id   AF-A0A3L7VKI7-F1
#
_cell.length_a   1.000
_cell.length_b   1.000
_cell.length_c   1.000
_cell.angle_alpha   90.00
_cell.angle_beta   90.00
_cell.angle_gamma   90.00
#
_symmetry.space_group_name_H-M   'P 1'
#
loop_
_entity.id
_entity.type
_entity.pdbx_description
1 polymer ?
#
loop_
_entity_poly.entity_id
_entity_poly.type
_entity_poly.pdbx_seq_one_letter_code
_entity_poly.pdbx_strand_id
1 'polypeptide(L)'
;MTHHLSTRYFFPLNFFTLSLRWAVGLLCALAACQVAHVSPAHAQSLSDRIEPLIAKHQGTVCVAIKHLATGETFFHRPQDVVPTASLIKFPVMIEYYRQVDEGKLSGDRMVTLTQEDKVPGSGVLTDHFANSSVLPLETINHLMITFSDNTATNLLLDQIGIANVAKTMQHLGLPETQIHSKVFRRDTSIAQDRSQKYGLGSTTAADMLSLLEQLHARKLVSSEASERMLSHLLSCDDKTKLLRFLPKEIKGYHKTGAVNESRTDAGLFDTPSGWIAMVCLTSENQDKSWGDSNAAEILCGRIAQETYEHFHPIPHDQLEPQVLKLGANGPLVEALQTALNQKLNPSPNLSVDGDFGGMTEQAVARFRSENGLDAVGIVDPKVWGKLGEISLDPTPNPTPEPLADLLPGEANGTPIVSCKAWALADARSGKILAGESQDVPLDIASTTKMMTVLLIAKEIQNDPSALEQSISFSKRADQTTGSSATVRAGESIRLKDALYGLMLPSGNDASVALAEWYGLRKGAAEQKIDPLKLFIDAMNEQATQLQMNQSTFRNPHGMTHPEHKSSCADLITLARE
;
A
#
# COMPACT_ATOMS: atom_id res chain seq x y z
N MET A 1 -40.30 67.47 32.55
CA MET A 1 -41.69 67.35 33.05
C MET A 1 -41.84 65.96 33.65
N THR A 2 -41.40 65.74 34.89
CA THR A 2 -42.13 65.83 36.18
C THR A 2 -43.06 64.63 36.48
N HIS A 3 -42.64 63.85 37.50
CA HIS A 3 -43.41 63.21 38.61
C HIS A 3 -44.52 62.17 38.35
N HIS A 4 -44.94 61.27 39.26
CA HIS A 4 -44.41 60.46 40.39
C HIS A 4 -45.66 59.73 41.00
N LEU A 5 -45.52 58.47 41.47
CA LEU A 5 -46.25 57.79 42.59
C LEU A 5 -47.80 57.57 42.48
N SER A 6 -48.50 56.70 43.23
CA SER A 6 -48.35 55.37 43.89
C SER A 6 -49.69 55.03 44.61
N THR A 7 -49.79 53.84 45.25
CA THR A 7 -50.80 53.28 46.23
C THR A 7 -51.89 52.32 45.67
N ARG A 8 -52.13 51.05 46.07
CA ARG A 8 -52.02 50.11 47.25
C ARG A 8 -53.34 49.85 48.03
N TYR A 9 -53.43 48.60 48.54
CA TYR A 9 -54.30 47.97 49.60
C TYR A 9 -55.47 47.07 49.14
N PHE A 10 -55.88 45.93 49.75
CA PHE A 10 -55.32 44.83 50.61
C PHE A 10 -56.46 43.79 50.90
N PHE A 11 -56.21 42.46 50.77
CA PHE A 11 -56.71 41.23 51.50
C PHE A 11 -58.24 40.99 51.86
N PRO A 12 -58.72 39.75 52.26
CA PRO A 12 -58.01 38.65 52.95
C PRO A 12 -58.30 37.15 52.59
N LEU A 13 -57.53 36.28 53.29
CA LEU A 13 -57.45 34.81 53.34
C LEU A 13 -58.42 34.15 54.36
N ASN A 14 -58.62 32.82 54.27
CA ASN A 14 -58.75 31.93 55.44
C ASN A 14 -58.42 30.43 55.14
N PHE A 15 -57.84 29.75 56.14
CA PHE A 15 -57.33 28.35 56.21
C PHE A 15 -58.24 27.44 57.09
N PHE A 16 -58.05 26.09 57.07
CA PHE A 16 -58.22 25.00 58.11
C PHE A 16 -58.54 23.64 57.40
N THR A 17 -57.67 22.61 57.23
CA THR A 17 -57.09 21.50 58.07
C THR A 17 -57.90 20.18 58.29
N LEU A 18 -57.26 19.06 57.86
CA LEU A 18 -57.13 17.63 58.33
C LEU A 18 -58.30 16.68 58.75
N SER A 19 -58.29 15.43 58.22
CA SER A 19 -58.12 14.09 58.91
C SER A 19 -58.63 12.88 58.05
N LEU A 20 -57.77 11.92 57.64
CA LEU A 20 -57.47 10.53 58.12
C LEU A 20 -58.42 9.33 57.76
N ARG A 21 -57.91 8.47 56.84
CA ARG A 21 -58.01 6.98 56.60
C ARG A 21 -59.33 6.18 56.77
N TRP A 22 -59.66 5.35 55.76
CA TRP A 22 -59.85 3.87 55.81
C TRP A 22 -59.69 3.26 54.40
N ALA A 23 -59.24 2.01 54.33
CA ALA A 23 -58.93 1.24 53.12
C ALA A 23 -59.96 0.13 52.85
N VAL A 24 -60.28 -0.16 51.58
CA VAL A 24 -60.64 -1.50 51.05
C VAL A 24 -60.30 -1.52 49.56
N GLY A 25 -59.58 -2.55 49.13
CA GLY A 25 -59.14 -2.74 47.75
C GLY A 25 -60.17 -3.42 46.85
N LEU A 26 -60.01 -3.22 45.55
CA LEU A 26 -60.43 -4.17 44.52
C LEU A 26 -59.51 -4.04 43.31
N LEU A 27 -58.99 -5.18 42.86
CA LEU A 27 -58.12 -5.36 41.71
C LEU A 27 -58.83 -4.94 40.41
N CYS A 28 -58.16 -4.10 39.61
CA CYS A 28 -58.33 -4.09 38.16
C CYS A 28 -56.94 -4.21 37.52
N ALA A 29 -56.74 -5.33 36.82
CA ALA A 29 -55.56 -5.57 36.00
C ALA A 29 -55.55 -4.59 34.83
N LEU A 30 -54.64 -3.61 34.87
CA LEU A 30 -54.22 -2.86 33.70
C LEU A 30 -52.96 -3.51 33.17
N ALA A 31 -53.09 -4.19 32.03
CA ALA A 31 -51.96 -4.60 31.21
C ALA A 31 -51.23 -3.32 30.76
N ALA A 32 -50.14 -2.98 31.45
CA ALA A 32 -49.21 -1.97 30.98
C ALA A 32 -48.45 -2.59 29.79
N CYS A 33 -48.76 -2.11 28.58
CA CYS A 33 -47.84 -2.22 27.46
C CYS A 33 -46.52 -1.57 27.89
N GLN A 34 -45.54 -2.38 28.27
CA GLN A 34 -44.15 -1.96 28.27
C GLN A 34 -43.78 -1.71 26.82
N VAL A 35 -43.79 -0.44 26.42
CA VAL A 35 -43.03 -0.02 25.25
C VAL A 35 -41.59 -0.31 25.62
N ALA A 36 -41.06 -1.41 25.08
CA ALA A 36 -39.64 -1.66 25.13
C ALA A 36 -38.97 -0.46 24.46
N HIS A 37 -38.33 0.39 25.27
CA HIS A 37 -37.33 1.30 24.76
C HIS A 37 -36.23 0.43 24.18
N VAL A 38 -36.30 0.18 22.88
CA VAL A 38 -35.16 -0.29 22.10
C VAL A 38 -34.16 0.85 22.17
N SER A 39 -33.19 0.74 23.07
CA SER A 39 -32.00 1.58 23.05
C SER A 39 -31.44 1.52 21.63
N PRO A 40 -31.11 2.64 20.97
CA PRO A 40 -30.40 2.58 19.72
C PRO A 40 -29.12 1.77 19.96
N ALA A 41 -28.88 0.76 19.13
CA ALA A 41 -27.61 0.04 19.11
C ALA A 41 -26.51 1.11 19.08
N HIS A 42 -25.67 1.17 20.12
CA HIS A 42 -24.56 2.12 20.14
C HIS A 42 -23.66 1.76 18.95
N ALA A 43 -23.50 2.68 18.00
CA ALA A 43 -22.45 2.56 17.00
C ALA A 43 -21.13 2.37 17.77
N GLN A 44 -20.39 1.30 17.48
CA GLN A 44 -19.11 1.01 18.14
C GLN A 44 -18.18 2.20 17.96
N SER A 45 -17.55 2.66 19.04
CA SER A 45 -16.54 3.71 18.95
C SER A 45 -15.28 3.20 18.25
N LEU A 46 -14.46 4.11 17.75
CA LEU A 46 -13.15 3.76 17.18
C LEU A 46 -12.27 2.98 18.18
N SER A 47 -12.41 3.28 19.47
CA SER A 47 -11.75 2.55 20.55
C SER A 47 -12.23 1.10 20.67
N ASP A 48 -13.54 0.87 20.57
CA ASP A 48 -14.12 -0.49 20.69
C ASP A 48 -13.65 -1.41 19.56
N ARG A 49 -13.33 -0.82 18.40
CA ARG A 49 -12.80 -1.52 17.22
C ARG A 49 -11.32 -1.83 17.33
N ILE A 50 -10.50 -0.87 17.77
CA ILE A 50 -9.04 -0.96 17.70
C ILE A 50 -8.41 -1.64 18.92
N GLU A 51 -8.88 -1.35 20.14
CA GLU A 51 -8.26 -1.88 21.37
C GLU A 51 -8.18 -3.42 21.42
N PRO A 52 -9.19 -4.18 20.95
CA PRO A 52 -9.09 -5.64 20.89
C PRO A 52 -7.99 -6.17 19.96
N LEU A 53 -7.65 -5.43 18.90
CA LEU A 53 -6.56 -5.78 18.00
C LEU A 53 -5.21 -5.56 18.69
N ILE A 54 -5.05 -4.42 19.37
CA ILE A 54 -3.85 -4.08 20.13
C ILE A 54 -3.61 -5.10 21.25
N ALA A 55 -4.64 -5.46 22.00
CA ALA A 55 -4.54 -6.38 23.14
C ALA A 55 -4.09 -7.80 22.75
N LYS A 56 -4.31 -8.21 21.49
CA LYS A 56 -3.88 -9.52 20.97
C LYS A 56 -2.42 -9.52 20.51
N HIS A 57 -1.84 -8.36 20.25
CA HIS A 57 -0.48 -8.25 19.71
C HIS A 57 0.57 -8.52 20.79
N GLN A 58 1.62 -9.26 20.43
CA GLN A 58 2.74 -9.55 21.32
C GLN A 58 3.91 -8.59 21.06
N GLY A 59 3.87 -7.45 21.73
CA GLY A 59 4.87 -6.39 21.64
C GLY A 59 4.31 -5.07 22.18
N THR A 60 5.10 -4.01 22.09
CA THR A 60 4.63 -2.65 22.35
C THR A 60 3.95 -2.10 21.11
N VAL A 61 2.79 -1.46 21.28
CA VAL A 61 2.04 -0.78 20.21
C VAL A 61 1.76 0.66 20.65
N CYS A 62 2.04 1.62 19.78
CA CYS A 62 1.73 3.04 19.96
C CYS A 62 0.94 3.52 18.75
N VAL A 63 -0.23 4.10 18.97
CA VAL A 63 -1.17 4.51 17.92
C VAL A 63 -1.61 5.95 18.15
N ALA A 64 -1.65 6.73 17.08
CA ALA A 64 -2.26 8.04 17.05
C ALA A 64 -3.02 8.24 15.74
N ILE A 65 -4.31 8.54 15.85
CA ILE A 65 -5.23 8.67 14.71
C ILE A 65 -6.03 9.95 14.88
N LYS A 66 -6.21 10.68 13.79
CA LYS A 66 -7.04 11.89 13.76
C LYS A 66 -7.73 12.05 12.41
N HIS A 67 -9.05 12.19 12.44
CA HIS A 67 -9.79 12.69 11.29
C HIS A 67 -9.69 14.22 11.25
N LEU A 68 -9.01 14.77 10.23
CA LEU A 68 -8.54 16.16 10.25
C LEU A 68 -9.67 17.17 10.09
N ALA A 69 -10.81 16.78 9.49
CA ALA A 69 -11.96 17.68 9.35
C ALA A 69 -12.85 17.74 10.61
N THR A 70 -13.10 16.61 11.27
CA THR A 70 -14.00 16.51 12.43
C THR A 70 -13.24 16.71 13.75
N GLY A 71 -11.94 16.46 13.76
CA GLY A 71 -11.10 16.49 14.95
C GLY A 71 -11.24 15.25 15.84
N GLU A 72 -11.99 14.23 15.41
CA GLU A 72 -12.11 12.97 16.14
C GLU A 72 -10.76 12.24 16.18
N THR A 73 -10.42 11.68 17.34
CA THR A 73 -9.10 11.07 17.60
C THR A 73 -9.20 9.73 18.30
N PHE A 74 -8.21 8.87 18.04
CA PHE A 74 -7.90 7.70 18.86
C PHE A 74 -6.42 7.71 19.22
N PHE A 75 -6.10 7.43 20.48
CA PHE A 75 -4.74 7.40 21.00
C PHE A 75 -4.52 6.17 21.88
N HIS A 76 -3.45 5.43 21.59
CA HIS A 76 -2.96 4.35 22.44
C HIS A 76 -1.47 4.58 22.69
N ARG A 77 -1.08 4.86 23.93
CA ARG A 77 0.31 5.13 24.35
C ARG A 77 1.03 6.16 23.44
N PRO A 78 0.42 7.32 23.13
CA PRO A 78 0.93 8.20 22.08
C PRO A 78 2.27 8.87 22.42
N GLN A 79 2.65 8.90 23.71
CA GLN A 79 3.87 9.56 24.21
C GLN A 79 5.04 8.59 24.43
N ASP A 80 4.85 7.30 24.22
CA ASP A 80 5.90 6.32 24.42
C ASP A 80 6.96 6.45 23.32
N VAL A 81 8.22 6.50 23.74
CA VAL A 81 9.36 6.63 22.83
C VAL A 81 9.76 5.25 22.33
N VAL A 82 9.66 5.04 21.02
CA VAL A 82 9.92 3.75 20.37
C VAL A 82 10.90 3.90 19.20
N PRO A 83 11.58 2.79 18.79
CA PRO A 83 12.38 2.76 17.58
C PRO A 83 11.58 3.17 16.34
N THR A 84 12.16 3.99 15.48
CA THR A 84 11.52 4.39 14.22
C THR A 84 11.73 3.39 13.09
N ALA A 85 12.82 2.62 13.15
CA ALA A 85 13.43 2.05 11.95
C ALA A 85 13.54 3.14 10.85
N SER A 86 13.23 2.81 9.60
CA SER A 86 13.28 3.75 8.47
C SER A 86 12.23 4.86 8.46
N LEU A 87 11.24 4.86 9.36
CA LEU A 87 10.27 5.97 9.48
C LEU A 87 10.98 7.31 9.74
N ILE A 88 12.16 7.29 10.39
CA ILE A 88 12.98 8.49 10.64
C ILE A 88 13.39 9.24 9.37
N LYS A 89 13.33 8.58 8.20
CA LYS A 89 13.61 9.22 6.90
C LYS A 89 12.61 10.33 6.57
N PHE A 90 11.40 10.32 7.16
CA PHE A 90 10.47 11.43 7.04
C PHE A 90 11.01 12.71 7.72
N PRO A 91 11.43 12.71 9.00
CA PRO A 91 12.21 13.80 9.60
C PRO A 91 13.47 14.23 8.84
N VAL A 92 14.21 13.29 8.25
CA VAL A 92 15.37 13.61 7.40
C VAL A 92 14.96 14.42 6.17
N MET A 93 13.87 14.05 5.49
CA MET A 93 13.33 14.81 4.35
C MET A 93 12.83 16.20 4.76
N ILE A 94 12.22 16.34 5.94
CA ILE A 94 11.79 17.65 6.45
C ILE A 94 12.98 18.60 6.58
N GLU A 95 14.09 18.12 7.15
CA GLU A 95 15.31 18.92 7.28
C GLU A 95 15.93 19.25 5.92
N TYR A 96 15.93 18.30 4.98
CA TYR A 96 16.35 18.55 3.60
C TYR A 96 15.58 19.72 2.98
N TYR A 97 14.24 19.67 3.01
CA TYR A 97 13.43 20.75 2.44
C TYR A 97 13.56 22.06 3.19
N ARG A 98 13.76 22.05 4.51
CA ARG A 98 14.05 23.28 5.26
C ARG A 98 15.33 23.95 4.76
N GLN A 99 16.39 23.18 4.49
CA GLN A 99 17.63 23.75 3.94
C GLN A 99 17.48 24.20 2.49
N VAL A 100 16.66 23.52 1.68
CA VAL A 100 16.35 23.95 0.31
C VAL A 100 15.58 25.27 0.31
N ASP A 101 14.54 25.40 1.12
CA ASP A 101 13.73 26.63 1.23
C ASP A 101 14.55 27.81 1.78
N GLU A 102 15.51 27.55 2.67
CA GLU A 102 16.45 28.56 3.17
C GLU A 102 17.56 28.92 2.16
N GLY A 103 17.58 28.29 0.98
CA GLY A 103 18.61 28.49 -0.04
C GLY A 103 19.99 27.97 0.33
N LYS A 104 20.09 27.12 1.37
CA LYS A 104 21.36 26.50 1.82
C LYS A 104 21.75 25.30 0.96
N LEU A 105 20.77 24.62 0.39
CA LEU A 105 20.95 23.50 -0.53
C LEU A 105 20.09 23.72 -1.78
N SER A 106 20.50 23.08 -2.88
CA SER A 106 19.69 22.99 -4.10
C SER A 106 19.42 21.51 -4.38
N GLY A 107 18.18 21.18 -4.74
CA GLY A 107 17.80 19.82 -5.15
C GLY A 107 18.48 19.37 -6.45
N ASP A 108 18.87 20.32 -7.31
CA ASP A 108 19.60 20.05 -8.56
C ASP A 108 21.09 19.78 -8.33
N ARG A 109 21.57 19.92 -7.10
CA ARG A 109 22.96 19.60 -6.76
C ARG A 109 23.23 18.13 -7.08
N MET A 110 24.18 17.92 -7.96
CA MET A 110 24.62 16.60 -8.37
C MET A 110 25.55 15.97 -7.32
N VAL A 111 25.26 14.73 -6.94
CA VAL A 111 26.06 13.92 -6.01
C VAL A 111 26.49 12.66 -6.73
N THR A 112 27.79 12.36 -6.65
CA THR A 112 28.38 11.13 -7.18
C THR A 112 28.25 10.03 -6.14
N LEU A 113 27.59 8.93 -6.51
CA LEU A 113 27.55 7.70 -5.72
C LEU A 113 28.90 6.99 -5.85
N THR A 114 29.57 6.68 -4.74
CA THR A 114 30.82 5.90 -4.72
C THR A 114 30.60 4.49 -4.15
N GLN A 115 31.62 3.64 -4.19
CA GLN A 115 31.54 2.29 -3.59
C GLN A 115 31.48 2.35 -2.06
N GLU A 116 32.12 3.35 -1.45
CA GLU A 116 32.21 3.55 -0.01
C GLU A 116 30.88 4.01 0.61
N ASP A 117 30.06 4.71 -0.19
CA ASP A 117 28.73 5.18 0.20
C ASP A 117 27.71 4.04 0.31
N LYS A 118 27.90 2.98 -0.48
CA LYS A 118 26.95 1.88 -0.59
C LYS A 118 26.86 1.06 0.70
N VAL A 119 25.64 0.94 1.23
CA VAL A 119 25.31 0.14 2.41
C VAL A 119 24.22 -0.89 2.08
N PRO A 120 24.16 -2.03 2.79
CA PRO A 120 23.19 -3.08 2.51
C PRO A 120 21.76 -2.71 2.96
N GLY A 121 20.82 -3.64 2.74
CA GLY A 121 19.41 -3.49 3.13
C GLY A 121 18.57 -2.84 2.02
N SER A 122 17.46 -2.22 2.40
CA SER A 122 16.51 -1.61 1.45
C SER A 122 17.15 -0.51 0.61
N GLY A 123 16.81 -0.48 -0.67
CA GLY A 123 17.24 0.53 -1.63
C GLY A 123 17.52 -0.06 -3.01
N VAL A 124 17.73 0.82 -3.97
CA VAL A 124 18.10 0.47 -5.35
C VAL A 124 19.51 0.94 -5.70
N LEU A 125 20.06 1.93 -5.00
CA LEU A 125 21.37 2.52 -5.32
C LEU A 125 22.51 1.51 -5.15
N THR A 126 22.46 0.68 -4.11
CA THR A 126 23.53 -0.27 -3.82
C THR A 126 23.69 -1.30 -4.94
N ASP A 127 22.57 -1.89 -5.37
CA ASP A 127 22.58 -3.07 -6.24
C ASP A 127 22.38 -2.74 -7.73
N HIS A 128 21.79 -1.59 -8.07
CA HIS A 128 21.40 -1.28 -9.45
C HIS A 128 22.14 -0.09 -10.08
N PHE A 129 22.88 0.70 -9.31
CA PHE A 129 23.59 1.87 -9.81
C PHE A 129 25.10 1.65 -9.84
N ALA A 130 25.78 2.23 -10.82
CA ALA A 130 27.24 2.17 -10.91
C ALA A 130 27.89 3.08 -9.86
N ASN A 131 29.11 2.76 -9.45
CA ASN A 131 29.91 3.55 -8.49
C ASN A 131 30.38 4.91 -9.03
N SER A 132 29.89 5.32 -10.19
CA SER A 132 30.13 6.62 -10.82
C SER A 132 28.83 7.29 -11.23
N SER A 133 27.68 6.73 -10.83
CA SER A 133 26.38 7.34 -11.08
C SER A 133 26.31 8.71 -10.41
N VAL A 134 25.88 9.71 -11.16
CA VAL A 134 25.70 11.09 -10.69
C VAL A 134 24.22 11.40 -10.66
N LEU A 135 23.69 11.71 -9.49
CA LEU A 135 22.27 11.89 -9.25
C LEU A 135 22.01 13.26 -8.59
N PRO A 136 20.95 13.97 -8.97
CA PRO A 136 20.56 15.18 -8.24
C PRO A 136 20.07 14.81 -6.83
N LEU A 137 20.27 15.71 -5.87
CA LEU A 137 19.83 15.51 -4.49
C LEU A 137 18.34 15.26 -4.37
N GLU A 138 17.52 15.86 -5.24
CA GLU A 138 16.09 15.58 -5.26
C GLU A 138 15.79 14.12 -5.58
N THR A 139 16.52 13.50 -6.52
CA THR A 139 16.39 12.06 -6.81
C THR A 139 16.85 11.22 -5.62
N ILE A 140 17.92 11.61 -4.94
CA ILE A 140 18.38 10.92 -3.72
C ILE A 140 17.30 10.99 -2.63
N ASN A 141 16.71 12.16 -2.39
CA ASN A 141 15.58 12.32 -1.46
C ASN A 141 14.38 11.46 -1.87
N HIS A 142 14.07 11.40 -3.17
CA HIS A 142 12.99 10.56 -3.70
C HIS A 142 13.23 9.08 -3.39
N LEU A 143 14.41 8.54 -3.72
CA LEU A 143 14.74 7.13 -3.49
C LEU A 143 14.75 6.78 -1.98
N MET A 144 15.17 7.73 -1.13
CA MET A 144 15.13 7.58 0.33
C MET A 144 13.70 7.36 0.86
N ILE A 145 12.69 8.00 0.25
CA ILE A 145 11.30 7.86 0.69
C ILE A 145 10.62 6.68 -0.02
N THR A 146 10.68 6.64 -1.36
CA THR A 146 10.01 5.65 -2.24
C THR A 146 10.43 4.22 -1.90
N PHE A 147 11.72 3.92 -1.95
CA PHE A 147 12.26 2.57 -1.75
C PHE A 147 12.89 2.36 -0.37
N SER A 148 12.75 3.36 0.50
CA SER A 148 13.46 3.40 1.77
C SER A 148 14.97 3.20 1.62
N ASP A 149 15.58 3.79 0.59
CA ASP A 149 16.98 3.50 0.24
C ASP A 149 17.97 3.95 1.32
N ASN A 150 18.74 2.99 1.86
CA ASN A 150 19.70 3.21 2.94
C ASN A 150 20.93 3.99 2.48
N THR A 151 21.40 3.75 1.27
CA THR A 151 22.53 4.47 0.66
C THR A 151 22.12 5.92 0.38
N ALA A 152 20.93 6.13 -0.17
CA ALA A 152 20.37 7.46 -0.40
C ALA A 152 20.21 8.23 0.92
N THR A 153 19.77 7.55 1.99
CA THR A 153 19.68 8.13 3.33
C THR A 153 21.02 8.67 3.80
N ASN A 154 22.09 7.89 3.66
CA ASN A 154 23.43 8.30 4.08
C ASN A 154 23.98 9.46 3.24
N LEU A 155 23.82 9.40 1.92
CA LEU A 155 24.21 10.47 1.01
C LEU A 155 23.51 11.79 1.34
N LEU A 156 22.21 11.74 1.67
CA LEU A 156 21.45 12.92 2.05
C LEU A 156 21.89 13.46 3.42
N LEU A 157 22.13 12.58 4.40
CA LEU A 157 22.66 12.95 5.71
C LEU A 157 24.04 13.61 5.64
N ASP A 158 24.88 13.22 4.66
CA ASP A 158 26.15 13.89 4.40
C ASP A 158 26.00 15.33 3.93
N GLN A 159 24.90 15.66 3.26
CA GLN A 159 24.65 17.04 2.84
C GLN A 159 24.00 17.87 3.94
N ILE A 160 23.02 17.30 4.65
CA ILE A 160 22.19 18.07 5.59
C ILE A 160 22.72 18.06 7.02
N GLY A 161 23.48 17.03 7.41
CA GLY A 161 24.01 16.82 8.75
C GLY A 161 23.00 16.25 9.77
N ILE A 162 23.36 15.14 10.42
CA ILE A 162 22.52 14.42 11.40
C ILE A 162 22.03 15.35 12.53
N ALA A 163 22.92 16.19 13.08
CA ALA A 163 22.59 17.08 14.18
C ALA A 163 21.57 18.16 13.80
N ASN A 164 21.46 18.53 12.52
CA ASN A 164 20.49 19.51 12.07
C ASN A 164 19.07 18.94 12.02
N VAL A 165 18.93 17.64 11.73
CA VAL A 165 17.62 16.95 11.81
C VAL A 165 17.07 17.04 13.23
N ALA A 166 17.88 16.72 14.25
CA ALA A 166 17.46 16.80 15.64
C ALA A 166 17.13 18.24 16.08
N LYS A 167 17.91 19.24 15.64
CA LYS A 167 17.62 20.66 15.90
C LYS A 167 16.28 21.08 15.29
N THR A 168 15.99 20.64 14.08
CA THR A 168 14.72 20.94 13.41
C THR A 168 13.54 20.32 14.14
N MET A 169 13.65 19.06 14.57
CA MET A 169 12.61 18.43 15.39
C MET A 169 12.43 19.16 16.73
N GLN A 170 13.52 19.59 17.38
CA GLN A 170 13.46 20.40 18.59
C GLN A 170 12.77 21.76 18.37
N HIS A 171 13.07 22.46 17.27
CA HIS A 171 12.41 23.73 16.92
C HIS A 171 10.91 23.56 16.64
N LEU A 172 10.50 22.41 16.12
CA LEU A 172 9.09 22.05 15.93
C LEU A 172 8.40 21.58 17.23
N GLY A 173 9.13 21.54 18.35
CA GLY A 173 8.59 21.09 19.64
C GLY A 173 8.50 19.56 19.79
N LEU A 174 9.27 18.81 19.00
CA LEU A 174 9.22 17.34 18.88
C LEU A 174 10.55 16.69 19.31
N PRO A 175 10.98 16.87 20.57
CA PRO A 175 12.34 16.51 20.99
C PRO A 175 12.60 15.00 21.02
N GLU A 176 11.57 14.16 21.02
CA GLU A 176 11.74 12.71 21.04
C GLU A 176 11.98 12.12 19.65
N THR A 177 11.70 12.88 18.59
CA THR A 177 11.99 12.49 17.21
C THR A 177 13.43 12.82 16.85
N GLN A 178 14.29 11.79 16.81
CA GLN A 178 15.72 11.96 16.56
C GLN A 178 16.27 10.84 15.68
N ILE A 179 17.05 11.22 14.66
CA ILE A 179 17.98 10.31 14.00
C ILE A 179 19.28 10.29 14.79
N HIS A 180 19.80 9.10 15.07
CA HIS A 180 20.96 8.96 15.94
C HIS A 180 22.26 8.83 15.14
N SER A 181 22.24 8.10 14.03
CA SER A 181 23.44 7.78 13.23
C SER A 181 23.09 7.65 11.75
N LYS A 182 24.12 7.55 10.90
CA LYS A 182 23.97 7.01 9.55
C LYS A 182 23.56 5.53 9.59
N VAL A 183 22.85 5.09 8.55
CA VAL A 183 22.37 3.71 8.40
C VAL A 183 23.56 2.76 8.22
N PHE A 184 23.58 1.65 8.95
CA PHE A 184 24.70 0.69 9.03
C PHE A 184 26.05 1.28 9.48
N ARG A 185 26.06 2.49 10.04
CA ARG A 185 27.28 3.21 10.45
C ARG A 185 27.09 3.79 11.86
N ARG A 186 26.84 2.93 12.85
CA ARG A 186 26.53 3.33 14.24
C ARG A 186 27.66 4.13 14.91
N ASP A 187 28.88 3.95 14.44
CA ASP A 187 30.07 4.74 14.80
C ASP A 187 29.90 6.25 14.55
N THR A 188 29.01 6.64 13.65
CA THR A 188 28.66 8.04 13.38
C THR A 188 27.64 8.64 14.35
N SER A 189 27.25 7.90 15.39
CA SER A 189 26.15 8.31 16.27
C SER A 189 26.43 9.60 17.03
N ILE A 190 25.48 10.53 16.98
CA ILE A 190 25.48 11.77 17.78
C ILE A 190 24.77 11.62 19.13
N ALA A 191 24.13 10.47 19.37
CA ALA A 191 23.39 10.15 20.58
C ALA A 191 23.61 8.66 20.93
N GLN A 192 24.77 8.34 21.51
CA GLN A 192 25.17 6.93 21.71
C GLN A 192 24.17 6.13 22.54
N ASP A 193 23.70 6.67 23.67
CA ASP A 193 22.76 5.98 24.56
C ASP A 193 21.40 5.72 23.86
N ARG A 194 20.87 6.71 23.13
CA ARG A 194 19.63 6.54 22.36
C ARG A 194 19.83 5.58 21.19
N SER A 195 20.98 5.64 20.52
CA SER A 195 21.30 4.69 19.46
C SER A 195 21.39 3.28 20.00
N GLN A 196 21.98 3.07 21.18
CA GLN A 196 22.02 1.79 21.89
C GLN A 196 20.63 1.24 22.15
N LYS A 197 19.73 2.08 22.68
CA LYS A 197 18.38 1.69 23.07
C LYS A 197 17.43 1.51 21.89
N TYR A 198 17.42 2.43 20.93
CA TYR A 198 16.38 2.52 19.89
C TYR A 198 16.90 2.30 18.46
N GLY A 199 18.20 2.09 18.29
CA GLY A 199 18.80 1.88 16.97
C GLY A 199 18.94 3.17 16.16
N LEU A 200 18.51 3.15 14.90
CA LEU A 200 18.74 4.23 13.93
C LEU A 200 18.11 5.57 14.34
N GLY A 201 16.91 5.52 14.91
CA GLY A 201 16.17 6.69 15.34
C GLY A 201 15.08 6.32 16.33
N SER A 202 14.50 7.35 16.95
CA SER A 202 13.42 7.24 17.92
C SER A 202 12.38 8.32 17.66
N THR A 203 11.14 8.07 18.09
CA THR A 203 10.00 9.00 17.98
C THR A 203 8.88 8.59 18.94
N THR A 204 7.80 9.36 18.97
CA THR A 204 6.52 9.03 19.59
C THR A 204 5.41 9.07 18.54
N ALA A 205 4.27 8.41 18.80
CA ALA A 205 3.13 8.50 17.88
C ALA A 205 2.53 9.92 17.85
N ALA A 206 2.60 10.65 18.98
CA ALA A 206 2.19 12.05 19.08
C ALA A 206 3.07 12.98 18.21
N ASP A 207 4.39 12.79 18.22
CA ASP A 207 5.30 13.60 17.42
C ASP A 207 5.01 13.42 15.92
N MET A 208 4.88 12.17 15.48
CA MET A 208 4.57 11.85 14.09
C MET A 208 3.20 12.40 13.67
N LEU A 209 2.18 12.32 14.54
CA LEU A 209 0.89 12.93 14.25
C LEU A 209 1.01 14.45 14.08
N SER A 210 1.75 15.14 14.95
CA SER A 210 1.98 16.58 14.83
C SER A 210 2.67 16.96 13.51
N LEU A 211 3.66 16.18 13.06
CA LEU A 211 4.29 16.37 11.75
C LEU A 211 3.28 16.24 10.60
N LEU A 212 2.40 15.23 10.65
CA LEU A 212 1.38 15.00 9.63
C LEU A 212 0.33 16.11 9.61
N GLU A 213 -0.09 16.61 10.77
CA GLU A 213 -1.03 17.75 10.85
C GLU A 213 -0.43 19.03 10.24
N GLN A 214 0.84 19.32 10.54
CA GLN A 214 1.55 20.47 9.98
C GLN A 214 1.78 20.32 8.47
N LEU A 215 2.07 19.10 8.00
CA LEU A 215 2.20 18.79 6.58
C LEU A 215 0.87 18.99 5.85
N HIS A 216 -0.21 18.43 6.39
CA HIS A 216 -1.56 18.60 5.83
C HIS A 216 -1.95 20.08 5.76
N ALA A 217 -1.62 20.87 6.79
CA ALA A 217 -1.87 22.30 6.83
C ALA A 217 -0.93 23.15 5.95
N ARG A 218 0.05 22.54 5.25
CA ARG A 218 1.08 23.21 4.42
C ARG A 218 1.95 24.18 5.23
N LYS A 219 2.20 23.85 6.49
CA LYS A 219 2.92 24.70 7.46
C LYS A 219 4.19 24.05 8.02
N LEU A 220 4.51 22.82 7.59
CA LEU A 220 5.64 22.09 8.16
C LEU A 220 7.00 22.71 7.82
N VAL A 221 7.15 23.19 6.58
CA VAL A 221 8.32 23.98 6.14
C VAL A 221 7.82 25.24 5.42
N SER A 222 7.63 25.18 4.10
CA SER A 222 6.80 26.12 3.33
C SER A 222 5.63 25.36 2.68
N SER A 223 4.70 26.10 2.08
CA SER A 223 3.62 25.47 1.32
C SER A 223 4.16 24.67 0.12
N GLU A 224 5.16 25.19 -0.59
CA GLU A 224 5.74 24.52 -1.76
C GLU A 224 6.51 23.26 -1.35
N ALA A 225 7.36 23.36 -0.32
CA ALA A 225 8.05 22.20 0.24
C ALA A 225 7.07 21.14 0.76
N SER A 226 5.96 21.56 1.38
CA SER A 226 4.93 20.63 1.86
C SER A 226 4.29 19.83 0.73
N GLU A 227 3.98 20.47 -0.41
CA GLU A 227 3.45 19.75 -1.57
C GLU A 227 4.48 18.78 -2.18
N ARG A 228 5.75 19.17 -2.23
CA ARG A 228 6.83 18.29 -2.70
C ARG A 228 7.03 17.09 -1.76
N MET A 229 7.02 17.31 -0.45
CA MET A 229 7.05 16.24 0.55
C MET A 229 5.87 15.27 0.41
N LEU A 230 4.66 15.78 0.16
CA LEU A 230 3.49 14.93 -0.11
C LEU A 230 3.70 14.10 -1.38
N SER A 231 4.25 14.67 -2.45
CA SER A 231 4.56 13.92 -3.66
C SER A 231 5.52 12.76 -3.40
N HIS A 232 6.53 12.94 -2.55
CA HIS A 232 7.43 11.85 -2.16
C HIS A 232 6.78 10.80 -1.27
N LEU A 233 5.97 11.22 -0.30
CA LEU A 233 5.26 10.30 0.58
C LEU A 233 4.21 9.46 -0.17
N LEU A 234 3.58 10.05 -1.19
CA LEU A 234 2.66 9.34 -2.08
C LEU A 234 3.36 8.24 -2.90
N SER A 235 4.65 8.40 -3.18
CA SER A 235 5.43 7.41 -3.92
C SER A 235 6.06 6.34 -3.03
N CYS A 236 5.76 6.29 -1.72
CA CYS A 236 6.25 5.18 -0.88
C CYS A 236 5.70 3.85 -1.41
N ASP A 237 6.60 2.92 -1.75
CA ASP A 237 6.24 1.68 -2.43
C ASP A 237 5.69 0.59 -1.48
N ASP A 238 6.07 0.67 -0.20
CA ASP A 238 5.70 -0.32 0.82
C ASP A 238 4.25 -0.18 1.27
N LYS A 239 3.39 -1.04 0.76
CA LYS A 239 1.95 -1.08 1.07
C LYS A 239 1.58 -2.14 2.11
N THR A 240 2.54 -2.76 2.80
CA THR A 240 2.27 -3.93 3.65
C THR A 240 1.69 -3.59 5.04
N LYS A 241 1.56 -2.30 5.36
CA LYS A 241 1.12 -1.80 6.68
C LYS A 241 -0.18 -1.00 6.59
N LEU A 242 -0.19 0.31 6.80
CA LEU A 242 -1.44 1.08 6.90
C LEU A 242 -2.26 1.07 5.61
N LEU A 243 -1.62 0.93 4.44
CA LEU A 243 -2.33 0.79 3.16
C LEU A 243 -2.87 -0.62 2.87
N ARG A 244 -2.46 -1.64 3.64
CA ARG A 244 -2.62 -3.05 3.26
C ARG A 244 -4.06 -3.47 2.99
N PHE A 245 -4.98 -3.04 3.85
CA PHE A 245 -6.40 -3.43 3.80
C PHE A 245 -7.32 -2.24 3.50
N LEU A 246 -6.75 -1.12 3.04
CA LEU A 246 -7.55 0.01 2.58
C LEU A 246 -7.98 -0.22 1.12
N PRO A 247 -9.13 0.34 0.68
CA PRO A 247 -9.52 0.29 -0.72
C PRO A 247 -8.43 0.84 -1.64
N LYS A 248 -8.24 0.23 -2.82
CA LYS A 248 -7.12 0.53 -3.73
C LYS A 248 -7.11 1.96 -4.25
N GLU A 249 -8.26 2.63 -4.25
CA GLU A 249 -8.42 4.03 -4.61
C GLU A 249 -7.90 5.01 -3.54
N ILE A 250 -7.73 4.55 -2.29
CA ILE A 250 -7.24 5.38 -1.20
C ILE A 250 -5.76 5.68 -1.41
N LYS A 251 -5.45 6.97 -1.46
CA LYS A 251 -4.07 7.44 -1.56
C LYS A 251 -3.48 7.56 -0.17
N GLY A 252 -2.39 6.83 0.08
CA GLY A 252 -1.57 6.94 1.28
C GLY A 252 -0.34 7.77 1.03
N TYR A 253 -0.20 8.88 1.75
CA TYR A 253 0.97 9.75 1.79
C TYR A 253 1.73 9.40 3.06
N HIS A 254 2.55 8.36 3.00
CA HIS A 254 3.08 7.72 4.20
C HIS A 254 4.56 7.35 4.09
N LYS A 255 5.15 6.99 5.24
CA LYS A 255 6.48 6.41 5.29
C LYS A 255 6.50 5.24 6.27
N THR A 256 7.01 4.12 5.80
CA THR A 256 7.18 2.92 6.61
C THR A 256 8.57 2.80 7.26
N GLY A 257 8.68 1.93 8.25
CA GLY A 257 9.94 1.43 8.78
C GLY A 257 9.84 -0.01 9.26
N ALA A 258 10.91 -0.78 9.05
CA ALA A 258 10.98 -2.16 9.52
C ALA A 258 12.42 -2.53 9.93
N VAL A 259 12.54 -3.16 11.08
CA VAL A 259 13.69 -3.95 11.54
C VAL A 259 13.14 -5.16 12.29
N ASN A 260 13.91 -6.21 12.53
CA ASN A 260 13.39 -7.47 13.10
C ASN A 260 12.35 -7.29 14.22
N GLU A 261 12.61 -6.43 15.21
CA GLU A 261 11.74 -6.23 16.38
C GLU A 261 10.76 -5.05 16.28
N SER A 262 10.70 -4.34 15.16
CA SER A 262 9.85 -3.14 15.02
C SER A 262 9.25 -3.03 13.63
N ARG A 263 7.97 -2.61 13.56
CA ARG A 263 7.26 -2.23 12.35
C ARG A 263 6.57 -0.91 12.60
N THR A 264 6.82 0.07 11.76
CA THR A 264 6.32 1.44 11.91
C THR A 264 5.74 1.92 10.59
N ASP A 265 4.68 2.72 10.68
CA ASP A 265 4.08 3.40 9.55
C ASP A 265 3.35 4.65 10.04
N ALA A 266 3.47 5.75 9.30
CA ALA A 266 2.83 7.01 9.60
C ALA A 266 2.52 7.76 8.30
N GLY A 267 1.29 8.25 8.16
CA GLY A 267 0.87 8.94 6.94
C GLY A 267 -0.46 9.67 7.00
N LEU A 268 -0.71 10.41 5.92
CA LEU A 268 -1.98 11.07 5.62
C LEU A 268 -2.72 10.24 4.55
N PHE A 269 -4.01 10.04 4.73
CA PHE A 269 -4.84 9.22 3.86
C PHE A 269 -6.01 10.06 3.35
N ASP A 270 -6.09 10.21 2.03
CA ASP A 270 -7.17 10.94 1.36
C ASP A 270 -8.36 10.00 1.16
N THR A 271 -9.43 10.24 1.93
CA THR A 271 -10.60 9.37 1.95
C THR A 271 -11.87 10.17 1.63
N PRO A 272 -12.95 9.50 1.18
CA PRO A 272 -14.23 10.17 0.91
C PRO A 272 -14.81 10.98 2.10
N SER A 273 -14.55 10.59 3.35
CA SER A 273 -14.98 11.31 4.56
C SER A 273 -14.10 12.53 4.87
N GLY A 274 -12.93 12.62 4.24
CA GLY A 274 -11.91 13.64 4.47
C GLY A 274 -10.55 13.03 4.76
N TRP A 275 -9.58 13.90 5.05
CA TRP A 275 -8.22 13.47 5.36
C TRP A 275 -8.12 12.85 6.76
N ILE A 276 -7.48 11.69 6.84
CA ILE A 276 -7.20 11.00 8.10
C ILE A 276 -5.68 10.91 8.27
N ALA A 277 -5.16 11.37 9.40
CA ALA A 277 -3.78 11.11 9.80
C ALA A 277 -3.74 9.84 10.66
N MET A 278 -2.89 8.89 10.30
CA MET A 278 -2.73 7.62 11.04
C MET A 278 -1.26 7.35 11.32
N VAL A 279 -0.98 6.93 12.55
CA VAL A 279 0.35 6.52 13.02
C VAL A 279 0.21 5.20 13.75
N CYS A 280 0.96 4.18 13.33
CA CYS A 280 1.06 2.86 13.97
C CYS A 280 2.54 2.52 14.16
N LEU A 281 2.99 2.48 15.41
CA LEU A 281 4.36 2.14 15.77
C LEU A 281 4.35 0.89 16.64
N THR A 282 5.04 -0.15 16.20
CA THR A 282 5.22 -1.38 16.97
C THR A 282 6.70 -1.62 17.25
N SER A 283 7.01 -2.10 18.45
CA SER A 283 8.36 -2.45 18.87
C SER A 283 8.35 -3.62 19.84
N GLU A 284 9.51 -4.22 20.09
CA GLU A 284 9.62 -5.41 20.96
C GLU A 284 8.70 -6.55 20.47
N ASN A 285 8.49 -6.63 19.15
CA ASN A 285 7.64 -7.62 18.54
C ASN A 285 8.23 -9.02 18.74
N GLN A 286 7.41 -9.96 19.22
CA GLN A 286 7.80 -11.37 19.32
C GLN A 286 7.95 -12.01 17.94
N ASP A 287 7.05 -11.67 17.01
CA ASP A 287 7.18 -12.06 15.60
C ASP A 287 8.20 -11.17 14.88
N LYS A 288 9.37 -11.77 14.62
CA LYS A 288 10.51 -11.13 13.94
C LYS A 288 10.65 -11.56 12.48
N SER A 289 9.70 -12.34 11.96
CA SER A 289 9.73 -12.84 10.59
C SER A 289 9.58 -11.71 9.56
N TRP A 290 10.07 -11.93 8.35
CA TRP A 290 9.88 -11.04 7.22
C TRP A 290 8.93 -11.70 6.22
N GLY A 291 7.95 -10.94 5.72
CA GLY A 291 6.95 -11.42 4.76
C GLY A 291 5.53 -11.08 5.17
N ASP A 292 4.59 -11.39 4.29
CA ASP A 292 3.19 -10.94 4.39
C ASP A 292 2.46 -11.49 5.62
N SER A 293 2.92 -12.59 6.22
CA SER A 293 2.33 -13.16 7.43
C SER A 293 2.76 -12.46 8.72
N ASN A 294 3.63 -11.44 8.67
CA ASN A 294 4.13 -10.79 9.88
C ASN A 294 2.99 -10.14 10.69
N ALA A 295 2.90 -10.50 11.97
CA ALA A 295 1.79 -10.08 12.84
C ALA A 295 1.69 -8.57 13.03
N ALA A 296 2.82 -7.86 13.13
CA ALA A 296 2.83 -6.42 13.34
C ALA A 296 2.43 -5.64 12.07
N GLU A 297 2.80 -6.15 10.89
CA GLU A 297 2.37 -5.56 9.61
C GLU A 297 0.88 -5.72 9.39
N ILE A 298 0.34 -6.91 9.67
CA ILE A 298 -1.11 -7.19 9.66
C ILE A 298 -1.83 -6.29 10.66
N LEU A 299 -1.31 -6.15 11.88
CA LEU A 299 -1.91 -5.28 12.91
C LEU A 299 -2.05 -3.85 12.40
N CYS A 300 -0.99 -3.23 11.88
CA CYS A 300 -1.08 -1.87 11.37
C CYS A 300 -2.10 -1.75 10.22
N GLY A 301 -2.18 -2.74 9.33
CA GLY A 301 -3.22 -2.77 8.30
C GLY A 301 -4.63 -2.85 8.87
N ARG A 302 -4.87 -3.72 9.86
CA ARG A 302 -6.21 -3.88 10.46
C ARG A 302 -6.63 -2.64 11.26
N ILE A 303 -5.68 -1.98 11.95
CA ILE A 303 -5.94 -0.69 12.60
C ILE A 303 -6.41 0.36 11.56
N ALA A 304 -5.75 0.44 10.40
CA ALA A 304 -6.15 1.35 9.34
C ALA A 304 -7.52 1.01 8.75
N GLN A 305 -7.81 -0.28 8.55
CA GLN A 305 -9.10 -0.75 8.08
C GLN A 305 -10.24 -0.35 9.04
N GLU A 306 -10.11 -0.67 10.33
CA GLU A 306 -11.12 -0.30 11.34
C GLU A 306 -11.32 1.20 11.41
N THR A 307 -10.24 1.98 11.22
CA THR A 307 -10.31 3.43 11.15
C THR A 307 -11.09 3.89 9.93
N TYR A 308 -10.80 3.34 8.76
CA TYR A 308 -11.50 3.68 7.53
C TYR A 308 -12.99 3.35 7.65
N GLU A 309 -13.33 2.14 8.09
CA GLU A 309 -14.72 1.68 8.24
C GLU A 309 -15.50 2.48 9.27
N HIS A 310 -14.84 2.94 10.35
CA HIS A 310 -15.46 3.82 11.35
C HIS A 310 -15.91 5.16 10.75
N PHE A 311 -15.07 5.78 9.89
CA PHE A 311 -15.40 7.04 9.24
C PHE A 311 -16.20 6.87 7.93
N HIS A 312 -16.30 5.64 7.42
CA HIS A 312 -17.07 5.25 6.24
C HIS A 312 -17.99 4.09 6.59
N PRO A 313 -18.96 4.30 7.50
CA PRO A 313 -19.92 3.25 7.80
C PRO A 313 -20.62 2.88 6.49
N ILE A 314 -20.48 1.62 6.09
CA ILE A 314 -21.14 1.07 4.91
C ILE A 314 -22.64 1.31 5.09
N PRO A 315 -23.31 2.06 4.21
CA PRO A 315 -24.77 2.19 4.27
C PRO A 315 -25.37 0.78 4.24
N HIS A 316 -26.32 0.47 5.11
CA HIS A 316 -26.90 -0.88 5.25
C HIS A 316 -27.42 -1.46 3.92
N ASP A 317 -27.72 -0.60 2.95
CA ASP A 317 -28.13 -0.85 1.57
C ASP A 317 -26.99 -1.34 0.64
N GLN A 318 -25.72 -1.18 1.01
CA GLN A 318 -24.56 -1.79 0.33
C GLN A 318 -24.21 -3.20 0.86
N LEU A 319 -24.88 -3.67 1.92
CA LEU A 319 -24.84 -5.06 2.40
C LEU A 319 -25.83 -5.96 1.64
N GLU A 320 -26.61 -5.39 0.71
CA GLU A 320 -27.35 -6.19 -0.27
C GLU A 320 -26.36 -6.92 -1.19
N PRO A 321 -26.63 -8.19 -1.56
CA PRO A 321 -25.74 -9.01 -2.39
C PRO A 321 -25.39 -8.34 -3.74
N GLN A 322 -24.27 -7.62 -3.79
CA GLN A 322 -23.77 -6.96 -4.99
C GLN A 322 -23.17 -7.96 -5.97
N VAL A 323 -23.15 -7.60 -7.26
CA VAL A 323 -22.47 -8.42 -8.27
C VAL A 323 -20.95 -8.27 -8.11
N LEU A 324 -20.26 -9.30 -7.62
CA LEU A 324 -18.79 -9.33 -7.57
C LEU A 324 -18.22 -10.10 -8.77
N LYS A 325 -17.08 -9.64 -9.27
CA LYS A 325 -16.36 -10.24 -10.40
C LYS A 325 -14.87 -9.89 -10.30
N LEU A 326 -14.06 -10.47 -11.20
CA LEU A 326 -12.64 -10.18 -11.31
C LEU A 326 -12.35 -8.67 -11.23
N GLY A 327 -11.45 -8.30 -10.31
CA GLY A 327 -11.09 -6.91 -10.01
C GLY A 327 -11.86 -6.25 -8.86
N ALA A 328 -12.95 -6.86 -8.38
CA ALA A 328 -13.61 -6.44 -7.14
C ALA A 328 -12.66 -6.62 -5.94
N ASN A 329 -12.82 -5.81 -4.90
CA ASN A 329 -12.04 -5.93 -3.68
C ASN A 329 -12.82 -5.46 -2.43
N GLY A 330 -12.30 -5.72 -1.24
CA GLY A 330 -12.81 -5.25 0.05
C GLY A 330 -13.49 -6.34 0.90
N PRO A 331 -14.16 -5.96 2.01
CA PRO A 331 -14.66 -6.88 3.02
C PRO A 331 -15.64 -7.95 2.50
N LEU A 332 -16.48 -7.62 1.51
CA LEU A 332 -17.37 -8.59 0.87
C LEU A 332 -16.60 -9.68 0.11
N VAL A 333 -15.43 -9.35 -0.43
CA VAL A 333 -14.55 -10.34 -1.07
C VAL A 333 -13.86 -11.20 -0.02
N GLU A 334 -13.43 -10.65 1.12
CA GLU A 334 -12.90 -11.45 2.24
C GLU A 334 -13.95 -12.46 2.75
N ALA A 335 -15.20 -11.99 2.94
CA ALA A 335 -16.32 -12.84 3.35
C ALA A 335 -16.62 -13.92 2.30
N LEU A 336 -16.59 -13.57 1.01
CA LEU A 336 -16.73 -14.52 -0.10
C LEU A 336 -15.61 -15.58 -0.08
N GLN A 337 -14.35 -15.17 0.01
CA GLN A 337 -13.19 -16.06 0.02
C GLN A 337 -13.26 -17.03 1.22
N THR A 338 -13.63 -16.50 2.39
CA THR A 338 -13.86 -17.29 3.61
C THR A 338 -14.96 -18.33 3.40
N ALA A 339 -16.11 -17.90 2.86
CA ALA A 339 -17.22 -18.80 2.61
C ALA A 339 -16.89 -19.88 1.56
N LEU A 340 -16.16 -19.52 0.50
CA LEU A 340 -15.73 -20.48 -0.53
C LEU A 340 -14.75 -21.52 0.03
N ASN A 341 -13.79 -21.10 0.86
CA ASN A 341 -12.87 -22.01 1.56
C ASN A 341 -13.61 -23.01 2.45
N GLN A 342 -14.71 -22.60 3.09
CA GLN A 342 -15.49 -23.47 3.97
C GLN A 342 -16.45 -24.39 3.21
N LYS A 343 -17.05 -23.92 2.11
CA LYS A 343 -18.14 -24.63 1.43
C LYS A 343 -17.72 -25.56 0.31
N LEU A 344 -16.58 -25.30 -0.34
CA LEU A 344 -16.08 -26.16 -1.40
C LEU A 344 -15.28 -27.32 -0.81
N ASN A 345 -15.48 -28.54 -1.35
CA ASN A 345 -14.73 -29.72 -0.94
C ASN A 345 -14.15 -30.45 -2.18
N PRO A 346 -12.82 -30.61 -2.31
CA PRO A 346 -11.79 -30.05 -1.43
C PRO A 346 -11.79 -28.51 -1.45
N SER A 347 -11.37 -27.91 -0.34
CA SER A 347 -11.23 -26.44 -0.21
C SER A 347 -10.29 -25.90 -1.28
N PRO A 348 -10.60 -24.74 -1.90
CA PRO A 348 -9.72 -24.07 -2.86
C PRO A 348 -8.49 -23.44 -2.21
N ASN A 349 -8.42 -23.34 -0.87
CA ASN A 349 -7.31 -22.71 -0.13
C ASN A 349 -6.99 -21.29 -0.62
N LEU A 350 -8.04 -20.48 -0.82
CA LEU A 350 -7.91 -19.07 -1.19
C LEU A 350 -7.26 -18.28 -0.05
N SER A 351 -6.33 -17.39 -0.38
CA SER A 351 -5.95 -16.30 0.51
C SER A 351 -7.18 -15.42 0.76
N VAL A 352 -7.47 -15.14 2.03
CA VAL A 352 -8.51 -14.17 2.42
C VAL A 352 -7.85 -12.78 2.46
N ASP A 353 -7.62 -12.24 1.28
CA ASP A 353 -6.90 -10.97 1.06
C ASP A 353 -7.83 -9.84 0.61
N GLY A 354 -9.12 -10.13 0.43
CA GLY A 354 -10.10 -9.16 -0.03
C GLY A 354 -9.94 -8.81 -1.49
N ASP A 355 -9.13 -9.53 -2.28
CA ASP A 355 -8.91 -9.30 -3.70
C ASP A 355 -9.58 -10.37 -4.56
N PHE A 356 -10.51 -9.95 -5.42
CA PHE A 356 -11.17 -10.85 -6.36
C PHE A 356 -10.27 -11.06 -7.57
N GLY A 357 -9.22 -11.86 -7.37
CA GLY A 357 -8.28 -12.29 -8.40
C GLY A 357 -8.72 -13.57 -9.13
N GLY A 358 -7.87 -14.06 -10.05
CA GLY A 358 -8.19 -15.23 -10.88
C GLY A 358 -8.43 -16.53 -10.10
N MET A 359 -7.86 -16.67 -8.90
CA MET A 359 -8.12 -17.82 -8.02
C MET A 359 -9.52 -17.75 -7.41
N THR A 360 -9.91 -16.58 -6.88
CA THR A 360 -11.27 -16.31 -6.40
C THR A 360 -12.29 -16.52 -7.52
N GLU A 361 -11.98 -16.03 -8.74
CA GLU A 361 -12.81 -16.21 -9.93
C GLU A 361 -13.05 -17.69 -10.27
N GLN A 362 -11.98 -18.50 -10.26
CA GLN A 362 -12.08 -19.94 -10.51
C GLN A 362 -12.87 -20.67 -9.42
N ALA A 363 -12.68 -20.30 -8.15
CA ALA A 363 -13.43 -20.86 -7.05
C ALA A 363 -14.92 -20.52 -7.14
N VAL A 364 -15.28 -19.29 -7.54
CA VAL A 364 -16.66 -18.89 -7.81
C VAL A 364 -17.26 -19.68 -8.97
N ALA A 365 -16.54 -19.80 -10.09
CA ALA A 365 -17.01 -20.58 -11.24
C ALA A 365 -17.24 -22.06 -10.87
N ARG A 366 -16.35 -22.64 -10.06
CA ARG A 366 -16.49 -23.98 -9.51
C ARG A 366 -17.71 -24.11 -8.59
N PHE A 367 -17.86 -23.20 -7.63
CA PHE A 367 -19.00 -23.21 -6.70
C PHE A 367 -20.33 -23.11 -7.44
N ARG A 368 -20.41 -22.29 -8.48
CA ARG A 368 -21.58 -22.19 -9.36
C ARG A 368 -21.90 -23.51 -10.03
N SER A 369 -20.90 -24.14 -10.65
CA SER A 369 -21.05 -25.45 -11.30
C SER A 369 -21.58 -26.52 -10.33
N GLU A 370 -20.97 -26.63 -9.14
CA GLU A 370 -21.39 -27.59 -8.10
C GLU A 370 -22.81 -27.31 -7.55
N ASN A 371 -23.32 -26.10 -7.74
CA ASN A 371 -24.66 -25.68 -7.33
C ASN A 371 -25.67 -25.56 -8.49
N GLY A 372 -25.34 -26.08 -9.68
CA GLY A 372 -26.24 -26.12 -10.84
C GLY A 372 -26.43 -24.77 -11.54
N LEU A 373 -25.42 -23.90 -11.48
CA LEU A 373 -25.36 -22.60 -12.15
C LEU A 373 -24.25 -22.60 -13.23
N ASP A 374 -24.35 -21.71 -14.21
CA ASP A 374 -23.31 -21.56 -15.25
C ASP A 374 -21.94 -21.26 -14.63
N ALA A 375 -20.90 -21.94 -15.10
CA ALA A 375 -19.53 -21.89 -14.57
C ALA A 375 -18.79 -20.60 -14.99
N VAL A 376 -19.29 -19.46 -14.54
CA VAL A 376 -18.69 -18.12 -14.76
C VAL A 376 -18.17 -17.53 -13.45
N GLY A 377 -17.13 -16.73 -13.52
CA GLY A 377 -16.47 -16.11 -12.36
C GLY A 377 -17.20 -14.94 -11.71
N ILE A 378 -18.53 -14.94 -11.73
CA ILE A 378 -19.37 -13.82 -11.27
C ILE A 378 -20.21 -14.28 -10.07
N VAL A 379 -20.16 -13.52 -8.99
CA VAL A 379 -21.04 -13.67 -7.84
C VAL A 379 -22.22 -12.76 -8.05
N ASP A 380 -23.41 -13.34 -8.16
CA ASP A 380 -24.69 -12.65 -8.32
C ASP A 380 -25.61 -13.01 -7.13
N PRO A 381 -26.82 -12.42 -7.01
CA PRO A 381 -27.73 -12.77 -5.93
C PRO A 381 -28.07 -14.27 -5.80
N LYS A 382 -27.97 -15.06 -6.88
CA LYS A 382 -28.18 -16.52 -6.82
C LYS A 382 -27.01 -17.21 -6.12
N VAL A 383 -25.78 -16.77 -6.37
CA VAL A 383 -24.58 -17.29 -5.68
C VAL A 383 -24.65 -16.93 -4.20
N TRP A 384 -24.98 -15.68 -3.88
CA TRP A 384 -25.15 -15.24 -2.49
C TRP A 384 -26.21 -16.04 -1.75
N GLY A 385 -27.37 -16.27 -2.38
CA GLY A 385 -28.42 -17.13 -1.80
C GLY A 385 -27.97 -18.56 -1.53
N LYS A 386 -27.00 -19.10 -2.28
CA LYS A 386 -26.39 -20.43 -2.05
C LYS A 386 -25.28 -20.40 -1.00
N LEU A 387 -24.55 -19.29 -0.88
CA LEU A 387 -23.55 -19.06 0.16
C LEU A 387 -24.19 -18.82 1.54
N GLY A 388 -25.43 -18.35 1.61
CA GLY A 388 -26.15 -18.15 2.89
C GLY A 388 -25.66 -16.92 3.65
N GLU A 389 -25.96 -16.84 4.96
CA GLU A 389 -25.46 -15.75 5.81
C GLU A 389 -23.93 -15.76 5.82
N ILE A 390 -23.36 -14.64 5.38
CA ILE A 390 -21.92 -14.38 5.32
C ILE A 390 -21.56 -13.47 6.49
N SER A 391 -20.64 -13.92 7.34
CA SER A 391 -20.10 -13.14 8.45
C SER A 391 -19.05 -12.17 7.93
N LEU A 392 -19.18 -10.89 8.31
CA LEU A 392 -18.11 -9.90 8.16
C LEU A 392 -17.12 -9.95 9.33
N ASP A 393 -17.48 -10.61 10.44
CA ASP A 393 -16.52 -10.85 11.51
C ASP A 393 -15.43 -11.78 10.99
N PRO A 394 -14.14 -11.41 11.11
CA PRO A 394 -13.04 -12.28 10.76
C PRO A 394 -13.06 -13.46 11.72
N THR A 395 -13.70 -14.56 11.32
CA THR A 395 -13.36 -15.85 11.91
C THR A 395 -11.87 -16.05 11.65
N PRO A 396 -11.07 -16.43 12.66
CA PRO A 396 -9.68 -16.78 12.43
C PRO A 396 -9.66 -17.76 11.27
N ASN A 397 -8.77 -17.53 10.29
CA ASN A 397 -8.47 -18.54 9.29
C ASN A 397 -8.39 -19.89 10.04
N PRO A 398 -9.01 -20.98 9.56
CA PRO A 398 -8.42 -22.26 9.88
C PRO A 398 -6.96 -22.09 9.52
N THR A 399 -6.09 -22.18 10.53
CA THR A 399 -4.65 -22.08 10.35
C THR A 399 -4.38 -22.88 9.09
N PRO A 400 -3.81 -22.28 8.02
CA PRO A 400 -3.31 -23.11 6.93
C PRO A 400 -2.60 -24.25 7.61
N GLU A 401 -2.93 -25.50 7.25
CA GLU A 401 -2.21 -26.65 7.80
C GLU A 401 -0.75 -26.24 7.89
N PRO A 402 -0.14 -26.28 9.09
CA PRO A 402 1.12 -25.64 9.28
C PRO A 402 2.06 -26.15 8.19
N LEU A 403 2.51 -25.25 7.30
CA LEU A 403 3.75 -25.45 6.57
C LEU A 403 4.92 -25.64 7.57
N ALA A 404 4.69 -25.46 8.87
CA ALA A 404 5.58 -25.85 9.96
C ALA A 404 5.83 -27.38 10.03
N ASP A 405 4.93 -28.24 9.53
CA ASP A 405 5.24 -29.67 9.35
C ASP A 405 6.02 -29.95 8.04
N LEU A 406 6.34 -28.89 7.29
CA LEU A 406 7.19 -28.89 6.10
C LEU A 406 8.46 -28.05 6.31
N LEU A 407 8.97 -28.00 7.55
CA LEU A 407 10.41 -27.78 7.69
C LEU A 407 11.11 -28.86 6.87
N PRO A 408 12.06 -28.51 5.98
CA PRO A 408 12.71 -29.50 5.13
C PRO A 408 13.46 -30.50 6.01
N GLY A 409 12.86 -31.67 6.23
CA GLY A 409 13.64 -32.89 6.35
C GLY A 409 14.42 -33.00 5.05
N GLU A 410 15.75 -32.91 5.13
CA GLU A 410 16.72 -32.96 4.03
C GLU A 410 16.17 -32.58 2.65
N ALA A 411 16.44 -31.35 2.20
CA ALA A 411 16.03 -30.79 0.91
C ALA A 411 16.43 -31.65 -0.32
N ASN A 412 15.68 -32.73 -0.56
CA ASN A 412 15.84 -33.69 -1.65
C ASN A 412 14.50 -33.93 -2.39
N GLY A 413 13.51 -33.03 -2.23
CA GLY A 413 12.20 -33.13 -2.86
C GLY A 413 11.81 -31.90 -3.68
N THR A 414 10.92 -32.11 -4.64
CA THR A 414 10.26 -31.05 -5.44
C THR A 414 9.59 -30.03 -4.52
N PRO A 415 9.73 -28.70 -4.77
CA PRO A 415 9.08 -27.69 -3.94
C PRO A 415 7.56 -27.84 -3.96
N ILE A 416 6.94 -27.67 -2.80
CA ILE A 416 5.49 -27.63 -2.66
C ILE A 416 5.02 -26.24 -3.11
N VAL A 417 4.19 -26.20 -4.15
CA VAL A 417 3.74 -24.95 -4.76
C VAL A 417 2.22 -24.95 -4.92
N SER A 418 1.62 -23.75 -4.87
CA SER A 418 0.20 -23.52 -5.19
C SER A 418 -0.03 -23.05 -6.62
N CYS A 419 1.03 -22.82 -7.41
CA CYS A 419 0.94 -22.34 -8.78
C CYS A 419 0.68 -23.47 -9.79
N LYS A 420 0.05 -23.12 -10.92
CA LYS A 420 -0.29 -24.09 -11.99
C LYS A 420 0.92 -24.58 -12.79
N ALA A 421 1.97 -23.76 -12.84
CA ALA A 421 3.22 -24.07 -13.53
C ALA A 421 4.37 -23.32 -12.88
N TRP A 422 5.56 -23.92 -12.87
CA TRP A 422 6.81 -23.29 -12.45
C TRP A 422 7.99 -23.96 -13.12
N ALA A 423 9.09 -23.24 -13.24
CA ALA A 423 10.38 -23.80 -13.63
C ALA A 423 11.51 -23.03 -12.97
N LEU A 424 12.58 -23.75 -12.65
CA LEU A 424 13.84 -23.24 -12.15
C LEU A 424 14.92 -23.60 -13.16
N ALA A 425 15.70 -22.62 -13.60
CA ALA A 425 16.79 -22.83 -14.54
C ALA A 425 18.10 -22.24 -14.04
N ASP A 426 19.20 -22.84 -14.49
CA ASP A 426 20.52 -22.23 -14.37
C ASP A 426 20.59 -21.01 -15.29
N ALA A 427 20.77 -19.84 -14.71
CA ALA A 427 20.71 -18.57 -15.44
C ALA A 427 21.79 -18.44 -16.54
N ARG A 428 22.92 -19.14 -16.41
CA ARG A 428 24.03 -19.06 -17.37
C ARG A 428 23.78 -19.94 -18.60
N SER A 429 23.30 -21.15 -18.40
CA SER A 429 23.09 -22.13 -19.47
C SER A 429 21.68 -22.12 -20.04
N GLY A 430 20.70 -21.59 -19.29
CA GLY A 430 19.27 -21.72 -19.58
C GLY A 430 18.75 -23.14 -19.36
N LYS A 431 19.57 -24.05 -18.80
CA LYS A 431 19.16 -25.42 -18.53
C LYS A 431 18.14 -25.42 -17.40
N ILE A 432 16.95 -25.94 -17.67
CA ILE A 432 15.96 -26.19 -16.63
C ILE A 432 16.49 -27.27 -15.69
N LEU A 433 16.54 -26.93 -14.40
CA LEU A 433 17.01 -27.77 -13.31
C LEU A 433 15.86 -28.53 -12.66
N ALA A 434 14.71 -27.88 -12.53
CA ALA A 434 13.47 -28.46 -11.99
C ALA A 434 12.26 -27.66 -12.48
N GLY A 435 11.06 -28.26 -12.46
CA GLY A 435 9.83 -27.57 -12.83
C GLY A 435 8.64 -28.51 -12.90
N GLU A 436 7.45 -27.93 -12.99
CA GLU A 436 6.20 -28.64 -13.23
C GLU A 436 5.36 -27.85 -14.22
N SER A 437 4.78 -28.54 -15.22
CA SER A 437 3.92 -27.94 -16.25
C SER A 437 4.56 -26.74 -16.97
N GLN A 438 5.89 -26.75 -17.10
CA GLN A 438 6.70 -25.60 -17.56
C GLN A 438 6.39 -25.12 -18.99
N ASP A 439 5.82 -25.99 -19.83
CA ASP A 439 5.45 -25.71 -21.22
C ASP A 439 3.96 -25.33 -21.37
N VAL A 440 3.21 -25.24 -20.26
CA VAL A 440 1.79 -24.87 -20.31
C VAL A 440 1.67 -23.36 -20.59
N PRO A 441 0.95 -22.94 -21.65
CA PRO A 441 0.72 -21.54 -21.93
C PRO A 441 -0.29 -20.95 -20.91
N LEU A 442 0.17 -19.96 -20.16
CA LEU A 442 -0.60 -19.23 -19.15
C LEU A 442 -0.62 -17.73 -19.47
N ASP A 443 -1.47 -16.97 -18.77
CA ASP A 443 -1.44 -15.51 -18.85
C ASP A 443 -0.06 -15.01 -18.41
N ILE A 444 0.60 -14.26 -19.29
CA ILE A 444 1.99 -13.83 -19.14
C ILE A 444 2.13 -12.58 -18.24
N ALA A 445 1.06 -11.79 -18.10
CA ALA A 445 1.05 -10.53 -17.35
C ALA A 445 2.26 -9.63 -17.70
N SER A 446 2.74 -8.82 -16.76
CA SER A 446 3.83 -7.85 -17.01
C SER A 446 5.19 -8.46 -17.35
N THR A 447 5.38 -9.79 -17.26
CA THR A 447 6.61 -10.43 -17.77
C THR A 447 6.77 -10.24 -19.29
N THR A 448 5.68 -9.89 -19.98
CA THR A 448 5.67 -9.37 -21.36
C THR A 448 6.70 -8.27 -21.61
N LYS A 449 6.95 -7.40 -20.62
CA LYS A 449 7.85 -6.26 -20.77
C LYS A 449 9.32 -6.68 -20.95
N MET A 450 9.68 -7.92 -20.62
CA MET A 450 11.00 -8.48 -20.96
C MET A 450 11.22 -8.52 -22.48
N MET A 451 10.21 -8.95 -23.25
CA MET A 451 10.27 -8.96 -24.72
C MET A 451 10.31 -7.52 -25.26
N THR A 452 9.53 -6.62 -24.64
CA THR A 452 9.55 -5.20 -24.98
C THR A 452 10.94 -4.60 -24.79
N VAL A 453 11.60 -4.82 -23.64
CA VAL A 453 12.98 -4.37 -23.40
C VAL A 453 13.95 -4.99 -24.39
N LEU A 454 13.87 -6.30 -24.66
CA LEU A 454 14.78 -6.97 -25.59
C LEU A 454 14.78 -6.31 -26.97
N LEU A 455 13.59 -6.02 -27.52
CA LEU A 455 13.48 -5.37 -28.83
C LEU A 455 14.05 -3.95 -28.82
N ILE A 456 13.77 -3.15 -27.78
CA ILE A 456 14.31 -1.80 -27.66
C ILE A 456 15.83 -1.83 -27.47
N ALA A 457 16.35 -2.77 -26.67
CA ALA A 457 17.78 -2.97 -26.45
C ALA A 457 18.51 -3.32 -27.76
N LYS A 458 17.91 -4.14 -28.62
CA LYS A 458 18.44 -4.42 -29.96
C LYS A 458 18.52 -3.17 -30.85
N GLU A 459 17.54 -2.27 -30.77
CA GLU A 459 17.63 -0.98 -31.49
C GLU A 459 18.74 -0.10 -30.91
N ILE A 460 18.87 -0.02 -29.59
CA ILE A 460 19.92 0.75 -28.90
C ILE A 460 21.31 0.19 -29.21
N GLN A 461 21.47 -1.13 -29.32
CA GLN A 461 22.74 -1.74 -29.69
C GLN A 461 23.21 -1.26 -31.06
N ASN A 462 22.27 -1.07 -32.00
CA ASN A 462 22.56 -0.55 -33.34
C ASN A 462 22.73 0.98 -33.37
N ASP A 463 22.04 1.69 -32.49
CA ASP A 463 22.08 3.15 -32.36
C ASP A 463 22.08 3.57 -30.88
N PRO A 464 23.27 3.58 -30.22
CA PRO A 464 23.35 3.92 -28.80
C PRO A 464 22.90 5.36 -28.49
N SER A 465 22.92 6.25 -29.49
CA SER A 465 22.47 7.63 -29.34
C SER A 465 20.96 7.73 -29.10
N ALA A 466 20.20 6.68 -29.44
CA ALA A 466 18.77 6.59 -29.18
C ALA A 466 18.39 6.77 -27.70
N LEU A 467 19.29 6.39 -26.77
CA LEU A 467 19.07 6.57 -25.33
C LEU A 467 18.84 8.03 -24.93
N GLU A 468 19.43 8.97 -25.66
CA GLU A 468 19.31 10.40 -25.41
C GLU A 468 18.18 11.07 -26.21
N GLN A 469 17.52 10.32 -27.11
CA GLN A 469 16.38 10.84 -27.86
C GLN A 469 15.17 11.04 -26.95
N SER A 470 14.45 12.13 -27.17
CA SER A 470 13.18 12.37 -26.50
C SER A 470 12.07 11.64 -27.23
N ILE A 471 11.25 10.89 -26.48
CA ILE A 471 10.07 10.19 -26.99
C ILE A 471 8.83 10.80 -26.37
N SER A 472 7.75 10.95 -27.16
CA SER A 472 6.49 11.54 -26.70
C SER A 472 5.48 10.49 -26.31
N PHE A 473 4.75 10.74 -25.23
CA PHE A 473 3.67 9.88 -24.77
C PHE A 473 2.37 10.24 -25.48
N SER A 474 1.79 9.26 -26.19
CA SER A 474 0.51 9.46 -26.87
C SER A 474 -0.67 9.40 -25.88
N LYS A 475 -1.86 9.82 -26.34
CA LYS A 475 -3.10 9.60 -25.57
C LYS A 475 -3.34 8.11 -25.28
N ARG A 476 -2.94 7.23 -26.21
CA ARG A 476 -3.06 5.79 -26.04
C ARG A 476 -2.15 5.31 -24.89
N ALA A 477 -0.90 5.78 -24.84
CA ALA A 477 0.02 5.46 -23.76
C ALA A 477 -0.55 5.89 -22.39
N ASP A 478 -0.93 7.15 -22.22
CA ASP A 478 -1.48 7.69 -20.96
C ASP A 478 -2.79 7.01 -20.52
N GLN A 479 -3.66 6.64 -21.47
CA GLN A 479 -4.93 5.95 -21.18
C GLN A 479 -4.77 4.45 -20.93
N THR A 480 -3.57 3.90 -21.08
CA THR A 480 -3.34 2.47 -20.83
C THR A 480 -3.38 2.21 -19.32
N THR A 481 -4.40 1.48 -18.88
CA THR A 481 -4.66 1.20 -17.46
C THR A 481 -3.64 0.21 -16.86
N GLY A 482 -3.54 0.18 -15.53
CA GLY A 482 -2.63 -0.68 -14.78
C GLY A 482 -1.47 0.11 -14.18
N SER A 483 -0.33 -0.55 -13.93
CA SER A 483 0.88 0.13 -13.47
C SER A 483 1.35 1.18 -14.49
N SER A 484 1.87 2.31 -14.03
CA SER A 484 2.19 3.46 -14.87
C SER A 484 3.45 4.18 -14.37
N ALA A 485 4.22 4.73 -15.31
CA ALA A 485 5.30 5.68 -15.06
C ALA A 485 4.79 7.11 -14.81
N THR A 486 3.48 7.32 -14.87
CA THR A 486 2.73 8.55 -14.62
C THR A 486 3.01 9.70 -15.59
N VAL A 487 3.49 9.39 -16.79
CA VAL A 487 3.79 10.36 -17.84
C VAL A 487 2.54 10.63 -18.68
N ARG A 488 2.18 11.89 -18.85
CA ARG A 488 0.92 12.31 -19.45
C ARG A 488 1.01 12.46 -20.97
N ALA A 489 -0.15 12.37 -21.62
CA ALA A 489 -0.23 12.55 -23.07
C ALA A 489 0.30 13.94 -23.48
N GLY A 490 1.22 13.95 -24.44
CA GLY A 490 1.88 15.16 -24.95
C GLY A 490 3.19 15.51 -24.24
N GLU A 491 3.50 14.88 -23.10
CA GLU A 491 4.82 15.00 -22.47
C GLU A 491 5.86 14.18 -23.24
N SER A 492 7.12 14.57 -23.10
CA SER A 492 8.25 13.86 -23.68
C SER A 492 9.37 13.70 -22.66
N ILE A 493 9.94 12.49 -22.60
CA ILE A 493 11.09 12.15 -21.73
C ILE A 493 12.17 11.46 -22.57
N ARG A 494 13.39 11.31 -22.05
CA ARG A 494 14.44 10.59 -22.78
C ARG A 494 14.10 9.11 -22.84
N LEU A 495 14.51 8.43 -23.91
CA LEU A 495 14.26 6.99 -24.08
C LEU A 495 14.81 6.18 -22.90
N LYS A 496 15.98 6.55 -22.38
CA LYS A 496 16.55 5.91 -21.17
C LYS A 496 15.64 6.04 -19.94
N ASP A 497 14.99 7.19 -19.78
CA ASP A 497 14.07 7.44 -18.66
C ASP A 497 12.77 6.65 -18.85
N ALA A 498 12.31 6.50 -20.10
CA ALA A 498 11.18 5.64 -20.43
C ALA A 498 11.47 4.15 -20.18
N LEU A 499 12.72 3.69 -20.39
CA LEU A 499 13.14 2.33 -20.00
C LEU A 499 13.13 2.14 -18.48
N TYR A 500 13.53 3.16 -17.70
CA TYR A 500 13.36 3.12 -16.25
C TYR A 500 11.87 3.08 -15.87
N GLY A 501 11.02 3.90 -16.50
CA GLY A 501 9.57 3.88 -16.32
C GLY A 501 8.94 2.53 -16.71
N LEU A 502 9.50 1.83 -17.69
CA LEU A 502 9.07 0.50 -18.10
C LEU A 502 9.41 -0.56 -17.04
N MET A 503 10.60 -0.51 -16.45
CA MET A 503 11.13 -1.61 -15.64
C MET A 503 11.00 -1.40 -14.12
N LEU A 504 11.03 -0.16 -13.63
CA LEU A 504 10.93 0.14 -12.19
C LEU A 504 9.47 0.10 -11.72
N PRO A 505 8.56 1.02 -12.13
CA PRO A 505 7.15 0.92 -11.75
C PRO A 505 6.36 -0.07 -12.63
N SER A 506 7.00 -0.83 -13.53
CA SER A 506 6.34 -1.67 -14.53
C SER A 506 5.34 -0.91 -15.42
N GLY A 507 5.67 0.32 -15.82
CA GLY A 507 4.75 1.25 -16.48
C GLY A 507 4.20 0.75 -17.82
N ASN A 508 2.88 0.61 -17.91
CA ASN A 508 2.16 0.23 -19.13
C ASN A 508 2.16 1.36 -20.17
N ASP A 509 2.04 2.60 -19.70
CA ASP A 509 2.22 3.83 -20.49
C ASP A 509 3.60 3.87 -21.16
N ALA A 510 4.67 3.65 -20.40
CA ALA A 510 6.04 3.60 -20.92
C ALA A 510 6.22 2.48 -21.95
N SER A 511 5.61 1.32 -21.69
CA SER A 511 5.60 0.20 -22.62
C SER A 511 4.95 0.53 -23.97
N VAL A 512 3.80 1.21 -23.96
CA VAL A 512 3.13 1.66 -25.19
C VAL A 512 3.93 2.74 -25.89
N ALA A 513 4.46 3.73 -25.16
CA ALA A 513 5.28 4.80 -25.75
C ALA A 513 6.54 4.26 -26.45
N LEU A 514 7.22 3.30 -25.83
CA LEU A 514 8.40 2.63 -26.41
C LEU A 514 8.03 1.81 -27.66
N ALA A 515 6.92 1.08 -27.61
CA ALA A 515 6.42 0.32 -28.75
C ALA A 515 6.03 1.23 -29.94
N GLU A 516 5.40 2.37 -29.66
CA GLU A 516 5.05 3.36 -30.67
C GLU A 516 6.29 4.02 -31.28
N TRP A 517 7.28 4.38 -30.44
CA TRP A 517 8.58 4.87 -30.90
C TRP A 517 9.27 3.87 -31.83
N TYR A 518 9.31 2.58 -31.46
CA TYR A 518 9.89 1.53 -32.29
C TYR A 518 9.15 1.42 -33.63
N GLY A 519 7.82 1.34 -33.61
CA GLY A 519 7.01 1.19 -34.82
C GLY A 519 7.21 2.38 -35.79
N LEU A 520 7.24 3.61 -35.26
CA LEU A 520 7.53 4.80 -36.06
C LEU A 520 8.92 4.71 -36.70
N ARG A 521 9.94 4.25 -35.95
CA ARG A 521 11.29 4.05 -36.46
C ARG A 521 11.37 2.96 -37.54
N LYS A 522 10.46 1.98 -37.53
CA LYS A 522 10.31 0.96 -38.59
C LYS A 522 9.46 1.43 -39.78
N GLY A 523 9.10 2.71 -39.83
CA GLY A 523 8.40 3.31 -40.97
C GLY A 523 6.88 3.15 -40.92
N ALA A 524 6.29 3.02 -39.71
CA ALA A 524 4.84 2.94 -39.55
C ALA A 524 4.09 4.10 -40.21
N ALA A 525 4.65 5.31 -40.13
CA ALA A 525 4.03 6.51 -40.69
C ALA A 525 3.95 6.46 -42.23
N GLU A 526 5.05 6.09 -42.88
CA GLU A 526 5.17 5.94 -44.33
C GLU A 526 4.28 4.80 -44.85
N GLN A 527 4.23 3.70 -44.10
CA GLN A 527 3.43 2.51 -44.42
C GLN A 527 1.95 2.68 -44.06
N LYS A 528 1.58 3.73 -43.32
CA LYS A 528 0.23 3.95 -42.76
C LYS A 528 -0.27 2.75 -41.95
N ILE A 529 0.64 2.11 -41.22
CA ILE A 529 0.36 1.00 -40.32
C ILE A 529 0.37 1.55 -38.89
N ASP A 530 -0.47 1.01 -38.01
CA ASP A 530 -0.39 1.33 -36.58
C ASP A 530 1.01 0.95 -36.04
N PRO A 531 1.80 1.89 -35.48
CA PRO A 531 3.13 1.59 -34.98
C PRO A 531 3.12 0.48 -33.91
N LEU A 532 2.04 0.38 -33.12
CA LEU A 532 1.90 -0.68 -32.13
C LEU A 532 1.75 -2.06 -32.79
N LYS A 533 1.09 -2.15 -33.96
CA LYS A 533 0.99 -3.39 -34.72
C LYS A 533 2.37 -3.85 -35.18
N LEU A 534 3.18 -2.96 -35.74
CA LEU A 534 4.55 -3.31 -36.14
C LEU A 534 5.39 -3.80 -34.97
N PHE A 535 5.21 -3.22 -33.78
CA PHE A 535 5.87 -3.69 -32.57
C PHE A 535 5.40 -5.09 -32.16
N ILE A 536 4.09 -5.34 -32.11
CA ILE A 536 3.53 -6.66 -31.76
C ILE A 536 3.95 -7.73 -32.77
N ASP A 537 3.99 -7.39 -34.06
CA ASP A 537 4.52 -8.29 -35.11
C ASP A 537 5.99 -8.63 -34.81
N ALA A 538 6.82 -7.63 -34.48
CA ALA A 538 8.22 -7.84 -34.10
C ALA A 538 8.38 -8.68 -32.82
N MET A 539 7.50 -8.53 -31.82
CA MET A 539 7.51 -9.37 -30.62
C MET A 539 7.26 -10.84 -30.95
N ASN A 540 6.31 -11.14 -31.83
CA ASN A 540 6.01 -12.51 -32.24
C ASN A 540 7.07 -13.08 -33.20
N GLU A 541 7.66 -12.25 -34.06
CA GLU A 541 8.82 -12.63 -34.87
C GLU A 541 10.00 -13.00 -33.97
N GLN A 542 10.29 -12.18 -32.96
CA GLN A 542 11.35 -12.45 -32.01
C GLN A 542 11.09 -13.72 -31.19
N ALA A 543 9.85 -13.95 -30.76
CA ALA A 543 9.45 -15.19 -30.09
C ALA A 543 9.72 -16.41 -31.00
N THR A 544 9.38 -16.32 -32.29
CA THR A 544 9.66 -17.37 -33.28
C THR A 544 11.16 -17.60 -33.44
N GLN A 545 11.96 -16.53 -33.54
CA GLN A 545 13.42 -16.62 -33.64
C GLN A 545 14.05 -17.30 -32.41
N LEU A 546 13.49 -17.05 -31.22
CA LEU A 546 13.92 -17.65 -29.96
C LEU A 546 13.30 -19.04 -29.71
N GLN A 547 12.46 -19.56 -30.63
CA GLN A 547 11.75 -20.82 -30.48
C GLN A 547 10.82 -20.87 -29.25
N MET A 548 10.27 -19.72 -28.87
CA MET A 548 9.29 -19.59 -27.79
C MET A 548 7.89 -20.05 -28.27
N ASN A 549 7.72 -21.36 -28.44
CA ASN A 549 6.59 -21.97 -29.14
C ASN A 549 5.25 -21.87 -28.40
N GLN A 550 5.27 -21.53 -27.11
CA GLN A 550 4.08 -21.38 -26.26
C GLN A 550 3.75 -19.90 -26.02
N SER A 551 4.50 -19.00 -26.65
CA SER A 551 4.38 -17.57 -26.44
C SER A 551 3.68 -16.90 -27.60
N THR A 552 2.76 -15.99 -27.26
CA THR A 552 2.08 -15.16 -28.24
C THR A 552 1.83 -13.79 -27.62
N PHE A 553 2.24 -12.76 -28.34
CA PHE A 553 2.16 -11.37 -27.90
C PHE A 553 1.00 -10.65 -28.59
N ARG A 554 0.20 -9.90 -27.82
CA ARG A 554 -0.94 -9.10 -28.32
C ARG A 554 -0.89 -7.65 -27.85
N ASN A 555 0.01 -7.34 -26.93
CA ASN A 555 0.28 -6.00 -26.44
C ASN A 555 1.69 -5.98 -25.81
N PRO A 556 2.31 -4.80 -25.63
CA PRO A 556 3.67 -4.70 -25.12
C PRO A 556 3.77 -4.71 -23.59
N HIS A 557 2.64 -4.59 -22.89
CA HIS A 557 2.60 -4.27 -21.45
C HIS A 557 2.13 -5.42 -20.55
N GLY A 558 1.41 -6.41 -21.08
CA GLY A 558 0.95 -7.58 -20.34
C GLY A 558 -0.49 -7.56 -19.86
N MET A 559 -1.38 -6.70 -20.37
CA MET A 559 -2.80 -6.81 -19.97
C MET A 559 -3.41 -8.07 -20.57
N THR A 560 -4.35 -8.66 -19.83
CA THR A 560 -5.02 -9.90 -20.20
C THR A 560 -5.64 -9.82 -21.58
N HIS A 561 -5.34 -10.81 -22.40
CA HIS A 561 -5.98 -11.05 -23.68
C HIS A 561 -5.97 -12.58 -23.92
N PRO A 562 -7.05 -13.19 -24.46
CA PRO A 562 -7.15 -14.66 -24.55
C PRO A 562 -5.97 -15.34 -25.26
N GLU A 563 -5.42 -14.68 -26.28
CA GLU A 563 -4.25 -15.16 -27.03
C GLU A 563 -2.91 -14.59 -26.54
N HIS A 564 -2.88 -13.83 -25.45
CA HIS A 564 -1.64 -13.28 -24.92
C HIS A 564 -1.08 -14.19 -23.84
N LYS A 565 -0.25 -15.14 -24.26
CA LYS A 565 0.19 -16.27 -23.43
C LYS A 565 1.71 -16.43 -23.49
N SER A 566 2.26 -17.09 -22.48
CA SER A 566 3.63 -17.63 -22.49
C SER A 566 3.73 -18.80 -21.51
N SER A 567 4.81 -19.55 -21.57
CA SER A 567 5.13 -20.66 -20.67
C SER A 567 6.36 -20.32 -19.82
N CYS A 568 6.59 -21.06 -18.73
CA CYS A 568 7.79 -20.89 -17.93
C CYS A 568 9.07 -21.14 -18.75
N ALA A 569 9.05 -22.16 -19.61
CA ALA A 569 10.19 -22.51 -20.46
C ALA A 569 10.53 -21.41 -21.48
N ASP A 570 9.51 -20.79 -22.08
CA ASP A 570 9.69 -19.69 -23.01
C ASP A 570 10.22 -18.44 -22.30
N LEU A 571 9.69 -18.11 -21.12
CA LEU A 571 10.19 -16.99 -20.31
C LEU A 571 11.63 -17.21 -19.85
N ILE A 572 12.04 -18.44 -19.53
CA ILE A 572 13.45 -18.77 -19.24
C ILE A 572 14.33 -18.53 -20.47
N THR A 573 13.85 -18.89 -21.65
CA THR A 573 14.56 -18.63 -22.91
C THR A 573 14.73 -17.13 -23.13
N LEU A 574 13.68 -16.35 -22.92
CA LEU A 574 13.73 -14.90 -23.04
C LEU A 574 14.63 -14.25 -21.99
N ALA A 575 14.63 -14.74 -20.74
CA ALA A 575 15.46 -14.19 -19.66
C ALA A 575 16.97 -14.34 -19.89
N ARG A 576 17.38 -15.29 -20.75
CA ARG A 576 18.78 -15.55 -21.08
C ARG A 576 19.34 -14.54 -22.09
N GLU A 577 18.49 -13.98 -22.93
CA GLU A 577 18.85 -13.00 -23.98
C GLU A 577 18.92 -11.59 -23.40
#